data_AF-A0AAV0S5G6-F1
#
_entry.id   AF-A0AAV0S5G6-F1
#
_cell.length_a   1.000
_cell.length_b   1.000
_cell.length_c   1.000
_cell.angle_alpha   90.00
_cell.angle_beta   90.00
_cell.angle_gamma   90.00
#
_symmetry.space_group_name_H-M   'P 1'
#
loop_
_entity.id
_entity.type
_entity.pdbx_description
1 polymer ?
#
loop_
_entity_poly.entity_id
_entity_poly.type
_entity_poly.pdbx_seq_one_letter_code
_entity_poly.pdbx_strand_id
1 'polypeptide(L)'
;MPPAAAFLTAVYSQYLSSHGAKLNCPKGQVVQPQELLDFAKSQADYMLGKNPKSMSYVVGYGQQYPIRVHHRGASIASIFLLRSTVECVQGFDSWYRRPEANPNVVYGALVGGPDQNDNFNDQRSNYEQTEPTLCASAPLVGLFSKLQSASGSGGRYPKTTQVSHYTTPTGSYHKNLQAPRKVTAAAEEEHVPVEFLHSIAKTWTVRSTTYYRHKVTIKNTSQKSITGLKMVAQNLSGSLWGLNPLPQKNTYELPEWIKVLKPG
;
A
#
# COMPACT_ATOMS: atom_id res chain seq x y z
N MET A 1 15.39 1.03 12.37
CA MET A 1 16.67 1.67 11.97
C MET A 1 16.86 1.59 10.46
N PRO A 2 17.49 2.57 9.78
CA PRO A 2 17.75 2.48 8.33
C PRO A 2 18.68 1.29 7.97
N PRO A 3 18.52 0.67 6.79
CA PRO A 3 19.32 -0.49 6.37
C PRO A 3 20.83 -0.18 6.23
N ALA A 4 21.19 1.05 5.86
CA ALA A 4 22.58 1.51 5.81
C ALA A 4 23.27 1.46 7.19
N ALA A 5 22.56 1.88 8.24
CA ALA A 5 23.08 1.82 9.59
C ALA A 5 23.22 0.37 10.07
N ALA A 6 22.27 -0.52 9.73
CA ALA A 6 22.37 -1.94 10.06
C ALA A 6 23.58 -2.60 9.40
N PHE A 7 23.80 -2.29 8.12
CA PHE A 7 24.98 -2.75 7.40
C PHE A 7 26.28 -2.23 8.04
N LEU A 8 26.38 -0.93 8.33
CA LEU A 8 27.57 -0.35 8.95
C LEU A 8 27.85 -0.97 10.33
N THR A 9 26.82 -1.18 11.15
CA THR A 9 26.96 -1.85 12.44
C THR A 9 27.49 -3.27 12.29
N ALA A 10 27.01 -4.02 11.30
CA ALA A 10 27.48 -5.39 11.03
C ALA A 10 28.95 -5.42 10.55
N VAL A 11 29.36 -4.45 9.73
CA VAL A 11 30.76 -4.29 9.30
C VAL A 11 31.64 -3.88 10.48
N TYR A 12 31.20 -2.93 11.29
CA TYR A 12 31.94 -2.45 12.44
C TYR A 12 32.12 -3.51 13.52
N SER A 13 31.10 -4.34 13.74
CA SER A 13 31.21 -5.56 14.55
C SER A 13 32.38 -6.44 14.09
N GLN A 14 32.47 -6.74 12.79
CA GLN A 14 33.58 -7.53 12.25
C GLN A 14 34.93 -6.88 12.47
N TYR A 15 35.02 -5.56 12.25
CA TYR A 15 36.25 -4.80 12.48
C TYR A 15 36.71 -4.91 13.93
N LEU A 16 35.80 -4.76 14.90
CA LEU A 16 36.15 -4.90 16.31
C LEU A 16 36.58 -6.34 16.66
N SER A 17 35.86 -7.35 16.15
CA SER A 17 36.23 -8.75 16.33
C SER A 17 37.63 -9.06 15.80
N SER A 18 38.00 -8.57 14.62
CA SER A 18 39.31 -8.85 14.02
C SER A 18 40.47 -8.18 14.74
N HIS A 19 40.20 -7.15 15.56
CA HIS A 19 41.21 -6.42 16.34
C HIS A 19 41.16 -6.76 17.84
N GLY A 20 40.34 -7.73 18.25
CA GLY A 20 40.15 -8.04 19.68
C GLY A 20 39.60 -6.86 20.49
N ALA A 21 38.93 -5.92 19.83
CA ALA A 21 38.45 -4.67 20.40
C ALA A 21 36.98 -4.75 20.83
N LYS A 22 36.57 -3.80 21.66
CA LYS A 22 35.20 -3.62 22.16
C LYS A 22 34.78 -2.18 21.96
N LEU A 23 33.48 -1.92 21.87
CA LEU A 23 32.95 -0.56 21.78
C LEU A 23 32.72 0.01 23.17
N ASN A 24 33.41 1.10 23.50
CA ASN A 24 33.23 1.83 24.76
C ASN A 24 32.31 3.03 24.52
N CYS A 25 31.13 3.03 25.15
CA CYS A 25 30.17 4.11 25.05
C CYS A 25 30.45 5.20 26.12
N PRO A 26 30.11 6.47 25.88
CA PRO A 26 30.37 7.58 26.81
C PRO A 26 29.81 7.41 28.23
N LYS A 27 28.77 6.57 28.39
CA LYS A 27 28.15 6.25 29.69
C LYS A 27 28.79 5.05 30.40
N GLY A 28 29.99 4.64 30.00
CA GLY A 28 30.72 3.50 30.59
C GLY A 28 30.21 2.11 30.18
N GLN A 29 29.22 2.03 29.30
CA GLN A 29 28.77 0.77 28.74
C GLN A 29 29.81 0.21 27.76
N VAL A 30 30.11 -1.07 27.88
CA VAL A 30 31.01 -1.80 26.97
C VAL A 30 30.15 -2.75 26.14
N VAL A 31 30.13 -2.56 24.83
CA VAL A 31 29.37 -3.39 23.89
C VAL A 31 30.33 -4.34 23.17
N GLN A 32 30.05 -5.64 23.25
CA GLN A 32 30.80 -6.66 22.54
C GLN A 32 30.50 -6.60 21.04
N PRO A 33 31.46 -6.99 20.18
CA PRO A 33 31.22 -7.10 18.74
C PRO A 33 29.99 -7.96 18.40
N GLN A 34 29.76 -9.05 19.13
CA GLN A 34 28.61 -9.92 18.91
C GLN A 34 27.27 -9.21 19.17
N GLU A 35 27.19 -8.38 20.21
CA GLU A 35 25.97 -7.62 20.52
C GLU A 35 25.62 -6.64 19.38
N LEU A 36 26.63 -6.04 18.74
CA LEU A 36 26.43 -5.20 17.56
C LEU A 36 25.90 -6.01 16.36
N LEU A 37 26.45 -7.22 16.13
CA LEU A 37 26.00 -8.09 15.05
C LEU A 37 24.56 -8.56 15.28
N ASP A 38 24.22 -8.95 16.51
CA ASP A 38 22.88 -9.38 16.90
C ASP A 38 21.87 -8.23 16.76
N PHE A 39 22.27 -7.01 17.12
CA PHE A 39 21.46 -5.82 16.87
C PHE A 39 21.24 -5.58 15.37
N ALA A 40 22.28 -5.64 14.54
CA ALA A 40 22.13 -5.52 13.08
C ALA A 40 21.21 -6.62 12.51
N LYS A 41 21.37 -7.87 13.00
CA LYS A 41 20.49 -8.99 12.64
C LYS A 41 19.04 -8.73 13.03
N SER A 42 18.78 -8.14 14.21
CA SER A 42 17.41 -7.83 14.64
C SER A 42 16.70 -6.88 13.66
N GLN A 43 17.44 -5.94 13.05
CA GLN A 43 16.89 -5.02 12.06
C GLN A 43 16.59 -5.73 10.74
N ALA A 44 17.48 -6.64 10.30
CA ALA A 44 17.22 -7.50 9.15
C ALA A 44 15.98 -8.40 9.38
N ASP A 45 15.92 -9.08 10.53
CA ASP A 45 14.78 -9.94 10.90
C ASP A 45 13.48 -9.11 10.90
N TYR A 46 13.49 -7.90 11.44
CA TYR A 46 12.34 -6.99 11.46
C TYR A 46 11.87 -6.63 10.03
N MET A 47 12.79 -6.26 9.14
CA MET A 47 12.49 -5.97 7.72
C MET A 47 11.92 -7.19 6.99
N LEU A 48 12.33 -8.40 7.38
CA LEU A 48 11.91 -9.67 6.77
C LEU A 48 10.63 -10.26 7.39
N GLY A 49 10.05 -9.63 8.41
CA GLY A 49 8.74 -10.00 8.96
C GLY A 49 8.68 -10.27 10.47
N LYS A 50 9.80 -10.18 11.20
CA LYS A 50 9.81 -10.27 12.67
C LYS A 50 9.40 -8.93 13.29
N ASN A 51 8.18 -8.53 13.03
CA ASN A 51 7.56 -7.28 13.49
C ASN A 51 6.10 -7.53 13.91
N PRO A 52 5.42 -6.58 14.60
CA PRO A 52 4.06 -6.78 15.11
C PRO A 52 3.02 -7.12 14.03
N LYS A 53 3.28 -6.74 12.77
CA LYS A 53 2.40 -7.04 11.63
C LYS A 53 2.67 -8.40 10.98
N SER A 54 3.74 -9.11 11.38
CA SER A 54 4.17 -10.37 10.76
C SER A 54 4.31 -10.27 9.23
N MET A 55 4.72 -9.10 8.73
CA MET A 55 4.78 -8.75 7.31
C MET A 55 6.20 -8.36 6.92
N SER A 56 6.70 -8.89 5.80
CA SER A 56 7.96 -8.46 5.20
C SER A 56 7.81 -7.07 4.58
N TYR A 57 8.75 -6.16 4.84
CA TYR A 57 8.88 -4.89 4.12
C TYR A 57 9.77 -5.01 2.86
N VAL A 58 10.34 -6.20 2.61
CA VAL A 58 10.98 -6.56 1.35
C VAL A 58 9.93 -7.19 0.43
N VAL A 59 9.66 -6.52 -0.69
CA VAL A 59 8.62 -6.90 -1.65
C VAL A 59 8.92 -8.27 -2.26
N GLY A 60 7.92 -9.15 -2.26
CA GLY A 60 8.03 -10.50 -2.80
C GLY A 60 8.74 -11.51 -1.89
N TYR A 61 9.12 -11.13 -0.67
CA TYR A 61 9.69 -12.03 0.33
C TYR A 61 8.65 -12.37 1.41
N GLY A 62 8.61 -13.64 1.85
CA GLY A 62 7.69 -14.11 2.88
C GLY A 62 6.24 -14.28 2.40
N GLN A 63 5.34 -14.63 3.32
CA GLN A 63 3.92 -14.87 3.01
C GLN A 63 3.09 -13.59 2.91
N GLN A 64 3.53 -12.51 3.56
CA GLN A 64 2.87 -11.20 3.56
C GLN A 64 3.91 -10.13 3.27
N TYR A 65 3.65 -9.29 2.26
CA TYR A 65 4.50 -8.17 1.86
C TYR A 65 3.64 -7.07 1.17
N PRO A 66 4.13 -5.82 1.06
CA PRO A 66 3.45 -4.75 0.35
C PRO A 66 3.15 -5.11 -1.11
N ILE A 67 1.89 -5.02 -1.50
CA ILE A 67 1.43 -5.32 -2.87
C ILE A 67 1.06 -4.05 -3.64
N ARG A 68 1.05 -2.87 -2.99
CA ARG A 68 0.69 -1.58 -3.61
C ARG A 68 1.79 -0.53 -3.49
N VAL A 69 3.02 -0.96 -3.75
CA VAL A 69 4.25 -0.14 -3.77
C VAL A 69 4.11 1.08 -4.68
N HIS A 70 4.60 2.25 -4.24
CA HIS A 70 4.68 3.49 -5.03
C HIS A 70 5.78 3.36 -6.10
N HIS A 71 5.50 2.63 -7.18
CA HIS A 71 6.45 2.46 -8.27
C HIS A 71 5.70 2.35 -9.60
N ARG A 72 5.97 3.28 -10.53
CA ARG A 72 5.23 3.37 -11.81
C ARG A 72 5.31 2.09 -12.63
N GLY A 73 6.51 1.51 -12.76
CA GLY A 73 6.70 0.25 -13.47
C GLY A 73 6.08 -0.96 -12.75
N ALA A 74 5.75 -0.82 -11.46
CA ALA A 74 5.05 -1.86 -10.71
C ALA A 74 3.54 -1.73 -10.90
N SER A 75 3.03 -0.50 -10.84
CA SER A 75 1.60 -0.20 -10.83
C SER A 75 0.93 -0.24 -12.19
N ILE A 76 1.65 0.06 -13.28
CA ILE A 76 1.14 0.00 -14.65
C ILE A 76 1.37 -1.40 -15.22
N ALA A 77 0.34 -2.02 -15.80
CA ALA A 77 0.49 -3.34 -16.41
C ALA A 77 1.57 -3.35 -17.49
N SER A 78 2.34 -4.44 -17.53
CA SER A 78 3.33 -4.67 -18.57
C SER A 78 2.68 -4.75 -19.96
N ILE A 79 3.44 -4.40 -21.00
CA ILE A 79 3.03 -4.51 -22.41
C ILE A 79 2.64 -5.95 -22.81
N PHE A 80 3.20 -6.95 -22.12
CA PHE A 80 2.85 -8.35 -22.34
C PHE A 80 1.43 -8.70 -21.86
N LEU A 81 0.91 -7.92 -20.91
CA LEU A 81 -0.40 -8.11 -20.29
C LEU A 81 -1.46 -7.16 -20.88
N LEU A 82 -1.08 -5.90 -21.10
CA LEU A 82 -1.88 -4.89 -21.78
C LEU A 82 -1.11 -4.41 -23.02
N ARG A 83 -1.52 -4.85 -24.21
CA ARG A 83 -0.83 -4.55 -25.49
C ARG A 83 -1.02 -3.11 -26.01
N SER A 84 -1.42 -2.18 -25.15
CA SER A 84 -1.62 -0.77 -25.50
C SER A 84 -0.71 0.13 -24.67
N THR A 85 -0.28 1.25 -25.26
CA THR A 85 0.45 2.29 -24.54
C THR A 85 -0.40 2.87 -23.41
N VAL A 86 0.23 3.14 -22.27
CA VAL A 86 -0.35 3.89 -21.16
C VAL A 86 0.35 5.24 -21.10
N GLU A 87 -0.37 6.30 -21.44
CA GLU A 87 0.17 7.67 -21.42
C GLU A 87 0.43 8.17 -20.00
N CYS A 88 1.22 9.23 -19.85
CA CYS A 88 1.63 9.72 -18.52
C CYS A 88 0.45 10.08 -17.60
N VAL A 89 -0.49 10.89 -18.12
CA VAL A 89 -1.71 11.31 -17.40
C VAL A 89 -2.62 10.12 -17.12
N GLN A 90 -2.80 9.25 -18.12
CA GLN A 90 -3.57 8.01 -17.97
C GLN A 90 -2.95 7.07 -16.92
N GLY A 91 -1.63 7.00 -16.82
CA GLY A 91 -0.91 6.31 -15.76
C GLY A 91 -1.30 6.80 -14.37
N PHE A 92 -1.38 8.12 -14.20
CA PHE A 92 -1.82 8.72 -12.96
C PHE A 92 -3.32 8.48 -12.70
N ASP A 93 -4.19 8.80 -13.64
CA ASP A 93 -5.63 8.74 -13.45
C ASP A 93 -6.13 7.29 -13.31
N SER A 94 -5.60 6.40 -14.14
CA SER A 94 -6.09 5.03 -14.26
C SER A 94 -5.33 4.02 -13.42
N TRP A 95 -4.05 4.24 -13.07
CA TRP A 95 -3.23 3.23 -12.39
C TRP A 95 -2.74 3.64 -11.01
N TYR A 96 -2.43 4.91 -10.78
CA TYR A 96 -1.88 5.35 -9.50
C TYR A 96 -2.84 5.10 -8.33
N ARG A 97 -4.12 5.43 -8.48
CA ARG A 97 -5.12 5.31 -7.40
C ARG A 97 -5.84 3.97 -7.34
N ARG A 98 -5.43 3.00 -8.17
CA ARG A 98 -6.03 1.66 -8.18
C ARG A 98 -5.93 0.97 -6.81
N PRO A 99 -7.03 0.46 -6.26
CA PRO A 99 -7.01 -0.32 -5.02
C PRO A 99 -6.38 -1.70 -5.23
N GLU A 100 -6.30 -2.17 -6.47
CA GLU A 100 -5.69 -3.45 -6.81
C GLU A 100 -4.18 -3.46 -6.54
N ALA A 101 -3.68 -4.67 -6.32
CA ALA A 101 -2.25 -4.95 -6.29
C ALA A 101 -1.55 -4.44 -7.56
N ASN A 102 -0.27 -4.10 -7.42
CA ASN A 102 0.59 -3.82 -8.54
C ASN A 102 0.65 -5.05 -9.48
N PRO A 103 0.37 -4.90 -10.79
CA PRO A 103 0.44 -6.01 -11.75
C PRO A 103 1.85 -6.58 -11.90
N ASN A 104 2.90 -5.81 -11.60
CA ASN A 104 4.27 -6.28 -11.59
C ASN A 104 4.85 -6.20 -10.18
N VAL A 105 5.42 -7.31 -9.70
CA VAL A 105 6.07 -7.38 -8.39
C VAL A 105 7.53 -6.94 -8.51
N VAL A 106 7.94 -5.95 -7.70
CA VAL A 106 9.33 -5.47 -7.66
C VAL A 106 10.11 -6.28 -6.63
N TYR A 107 10.45 -7.52 -6.98
CA TYR A 107 11.12 -8.44 -6.06
C TYR A 107 12.40 -7.85 -5.45
N GLY A 108 12.54 -8.00 -4.14
CA GLY A 108 13.72 -7.55 -3.40
C GLY A 108 13.74 -6.06 -3.06
N ALA A 109 12.75 -5.28 -3.51
CA ALA A 109 12.66 -3.87 -3.15
C ALA A 109 12.30 -3.71 -1.67
N LEU A 110 13.09 -2.94 -0.93
CA LEU A 110 12.76 -2.51 0.42
C LEU A 110 11.94 -1.21 0.36
N VAL A 111 10.72 -1.24 0.89
CA VAL A 111 9.86 -0.04 0.99
C VAL A 111 10.25 0.81 2.21
N GLY A 112 9.74 2.04 2.29
CA GLY A 112 9.97 2.95 3.43
C GLY A 112 9.66 2.34 4.80
N GLY A 113 8.62 1.49 4.88
CA GLY A 113 8.31 0.73 6.09
C GLY A 113 7.30 1.44 6.99
N PRO A 114 7.14 0.97 8.25
CA PRO A 114 6.10 1.46 9.15
C PRO A 114 6.46 2.80 9.78
N ASP A 115 5.45 3.44 10.38
CA ASP A 115 5.67 4.59 11.26
C ASP A 115 6.31 4.18 12.61
N GLN A 116 6.53 5.17 13.47
CA GLN A 116 7.11 4.97 14.80
C GLN A 116 6.29 4.07 15.75
N ASN A 117 5.04 3.75 15.39
CA ASN A 117 4.12 2.93 16.16
C ASN A 117 3.85 1.57 15.46
N ASP A 118 4.74 1.15 14.56
CA ASP A 118 4.61 -0.08 13.75
C ASP A 118 3.39 -0.11 12.81
N ASN A 119 2.74 1.03 12.55
CA ASN A 119 1.64 1.10 11.60
C ASN A 119 2.17 1.22 10.18
N PHE A 120 1.65 0.36 9.30
CA PHE A 120 1.94 0.33 7.89
C PHE A 120 0.64 0.33 7.09
N ASN A 121 0.51 1.26 6.16
CA ASN A 121 -0.64 1.40 5.27
C ASN A 121 -0.18 1.19 3.82
N ASP A 122 -0.44 -0.02 3.30
CA ASP A 122 -0.11 -0.46 1.94
C ASP A 122 -1.02 0.21 0.89
N GLN A 123 -0.75 1.50 0.69
CA GLN A 123 -1.42 2.34 -0.30
C GLN A 123 -0.38 3.01 -1.16
N ARG A 124 -0.54 2.88 -2.47
CA ARG A 124 0.35 3.53 -3.45
C ARG A 124 0.48 5.04 -3.25
N SER A 125 -0.54 5.70 -2.71
CA SER A 125 -0.49 7.14 -2.40
C SER A 125 0.29 7.49 -1.14
N ASN A 126 0.56 6.51 -0.28
CA ASN A 126 1.36 6.64 0.92
C ASN A 126 2.83 6.41 0.56
N TYR A 127 3.40 7.33 -0.20
CA TYR A 127 4.77 7.22 -0.71
C TYR A 127 5.79 7.13 0.45
N GLU A 128 5.56 7.80 1.58
CA GLU A 128 6.45 7.71 2.74
C GLU A 128 6.72 6.27 3.20
N GLN A 129 5.68 5.42 3.21
CA GLN A 129 5.79 4.04 3.65
C GLN A 129 6.01 3.06 2.50
N THR A 130 5.47 3.35 1.31
CA THR A 130 5.42 2.40 0.18
C THR A 130 6.40 2.68 -0.94
N GLU A 131 7.22 3.74 -0.86
CA GLU A 131 8.27 4.05 -1.84
C GLU A 131 9.43 3.03 -1.74
N PRO A 132 9.76 2.32 -2.82
CA PRO A 132 10.98 1.54 -2.89
C PRO A 132 12.15 2.44 -3.33
N THR A 133 13.31 2.33 -2.69
CA THR A 133 14.49 3.11 -3.10
C THR A 133 15.74 2.26 -3.28
N LEU A 134 16.60 2.68 -4.20
CA LEU A 134 17.92 2.11 -4.39
C LEU A 134 18.78 2.30 -3.13
N CYS A 135 18.70 3.47 -2.49
CA CYS A 135 19.47 3.78 -1.28
C CYS A 135 19.07 2.90 -0.08
N ALA A 136 17.82 2.45 0.00
CA ALA A 136 17.40 1.49 1.01
C ALA A 136 17.83 0.05 0.66
N SER A 137 17.71 -0.32 -0.62
CA SER A 137 17.94 -1.70 -1.07
C SER A 137 19.44 -2.06 -1.21
N ALA A 138 20.29 -1.11 -1.62
CA ALA A 138 21.73 -1.34 -1.80
C ALA A 138 22.46 -1.80 -0.52
N PRO A 139 22.35 -1.12 0.64
CA PRO A 139 23.00 -1.58 1.87
C PRO A 139 22.41 -2.90 2.41
N LEU A 140 21.16 -3.22 2.05
CA LEU A 140 20.52 -4.47 2.45
C LEU A 140 21.25 -5.69 1.88
N VAL A 141 21.75 -5.59 0.63
CA VAL A 141 22.57 -6.64 0.00
C VAL A 141 23.84 -6.90 0.81
N GLY A 142 24.54 -5.83 1.24
CA GLY A 142 25.73 -5.93 2.06
C GLY A 142 25.43 -6.54 3.44
N LEU A 143 24.35 -6.11 4.08
CA LEU A 143 23.90 -6.64 5.37
C LEU A 143 23.61 -8.15 5.29
N PHE A 144 22.81 -8.57 4.31
CA PHE A 144 22.48 -9.99 4.14
C PHE A 144 23.70 -10.83 3.79
N SER A 145 24.61 -10.33 2.95
CA SER A 145 25.87 -11.02 2.65
C SER A 145 26.70 -11.22 3.92
N LYS A 146 26.80 -10.19 4.77
CA LYS A 146 27.51 -10.26 6.05
C LYS A 146 26.85 -11.26 7.01
N LEU A 147 25.54 -11.20 7.20
CA LEU A 147 24.81 -12.12 8.09
C LEU A 147 24.89 -13.57 7.60
N GLN A 148 24.84 -13.80 6.29
CA GLN A 148 25.04 -15.13 5.72
C GLN A 148 26.44 -15.67 6.02
N SER A 149 27.48 -14.84 5.84
CA SER A 149 28.87 -15.24 6.13
C SER A 149 29.09 -15.60 7.60
N ALA A 150 28.39 -14.93 8.52
CA ALA A 150 28.48 -15.17 9.95
C ALA A 150 27.72 -16.44 10.40
N SER A 151 26.72 -16.87 9.64
CA SER A 151 25.86 -18.02 9.99
C SER A 151 26.51 -19.39 9.71
N GLY A 152 27.77 -19.44 9.24
CA GLY A 152 28.55 -20.67 9.01
C GLY A 152 27.97 -21.62 7.96
N SER A 153 26.82 -21.29 7.39
CA SER A 153 26.08 -22.10 6.43
C SER A 153 26.59 -21.76 5.05
N GLY A 154 27.47 -22.61 4.50
CA GLY A 154 27.77 -22.64 3.08
C GLY A 154 26.47 -22.86 2.32
N GLY A 155 25.81 -21.77 1.95
CA GLY A 155 24.46 -21.79 1.41
C GLY A 155 24.47 -22.54 0.09
N ARG A 156 23.95 -23.77 0.06
CA ARG A 156 23.30 -24.29 -1.13
C ARG A 156 22.20 -23.29 -1.44
N TYR A 157 22.37 -22.50 -2.50
CA TYR A 157 21.25 -21.84 -3.14
C TYR A 157 20.16 -22.90 -3.29
N PRO A 158 18.97 -22.73 -2.69
CA PRO A 158 17.85 -23.56 -3.09
C PRO A 158 17.76 -23.39 -4.60
N LYS A 159 17.92 -24.49 -5.36
CA LYS A 159 17.50 -24.54 -6.76
C LYS A 159 16.13 -23.90 -6.77
N THR A 160 15.99 -22.80 -7.50
CA THR A 160 14.76 -22.02 -7.65
C THR A 160 13.59 -22.96 -7.52
N THR A 161 12.96 -23.02 -6.34
CA THR A 161 11.58 -23.50 -6.28
C THR A 161 10.92 -22.51 -7.19
N GLN A 162 10.47 -22.97 -8.35
CA GLN A 162 9.65 -22.19 -9.24
C GLN A 162 8.67 -21.48 -8.33
N VAL A 163 8.86 -20.17 -8.15
CA VAL A 163 7.86 -19.33 -7.50
C VAL A 163 6.65 -19.67 -8.32
N SER A 164 5.68 -20.36 -7.71
CA SER A 164 4.45 -20.74 -8.39
C SER A 164 4.08 -19.51 -9.17
N HIS A 165 4.14 -19.60 -10.50
CA HIS A 165 3.66 -18.56 -11.36
C HIS A 165 2.31 -18.22 -10.75
N TYR A 166 2.18 -17.04 -10.12
CA TYR A 166 0.86 -16.54 -9.82
C TYR A 166 0.21 -16.58 -11.19
N THR A 167 -0.71 -17.53 -11.37
CA THR A 167 -1.38 -17.73 -12.62
C THR A 167 -1.88 -16.35 -12.97
N THR A 168 -1.31 -15.78 -14.02
CA THR A 168 -1.74 -14.48 -14.52
C THR A 168 -3.25 -14.58 -14.58
N PRO A 169 -4.01 -13.72 -13.89
CA PRO A 169 -5.44 -13.71 -14.11
C PRO A 169 -5.61 -13.54 -15.61
N THR A 170 -6.11 -14.56 -16.29
CA THR A 170 -6.66 -14.49 -17.64
C THR A 170 -7.98 -13.69 -17.60
N GLY A 171 -8.03 -12.66 -16.76
CA GLY A 171 -9.02 -11.63 -16.76
C GLY A 171 -8.66 -10.69 -17.89
N SER A 172 -9.44 -10.78 -18.95
CA SER A 172 -9.39 -9.88 -20.09
C SER A 172 -9.20 -8.43 -19.64
N TYR A 173 -8.03 -7.86 -19.89
CA TYR A 173 -7.81 -6.40 -19.82
C TYR A 173 -8.70 -5.65 -20.82
N HIS A 174 -9.41 -6.38 -21.68
CA HIS A 174 -10.55 -5.90 -22.46
C HIS A 174 -11.87 -6.26 -21.76
N LYS A 175 -12.38 -5.37 -20.91
CA LYS A 175 -13.82 -5.09 -20.83
C LYS A 175 -13.98 -3.68 -20.25
N ASN A 176 -14.50 -2.79 -21.09
CA ASN A 176 -14.78 -1.36 -20.87
C ASN A 176 -13.68 -0.35 -21.20
N LEU A 177 -13.12 -0.44 -22.41
CA LEU A 177 -12.99 0.78 -23.23
C LEU A 177 -14.10 0.72 -24.28
N GLN A 178 -15.28 1.28 -23.95
CA GLN A 178 -16.28 1.56 -24.99
C GLN A 178 -15.91 2.88 -25.65
N ALA A 179 -15.63 2.83 -26.95
CA ALA A 179 -15.67 4.01 -27.79
C ALA A 179 -17.10 4.59 -27.77
N PRO A 180 -17.30 5.92 -27.70
CA PRO A 180 -18.64 6.49 -27.62
C PRO A 180 -19.42 6.24 -28.92
N ARG A 181 -20.57 5.57 -28.82
CA ARG A 181 -21.51 5.40 -29.92
C ARG A 181 -22.42 6.64 -29.96
N LYS A 182 -22.40 7.38 -31.07
CA LYS A 182 -23.36 8.46 -31.36
C LYS A 182 -24.77 7.89 -31.46
N VAL A 183 -25.70 8.37 -30.64
CA VAL A 183 -27.14 8.36 -30.94
C VAL A 183 -27.76 9.66 -30.43
N THR A 184 -28.32 10.41 -31.38
CA THR A 184 -29.20 11.57 -31.25
C THR A 184 -30.62 11.14 -30.87
N ALA A 185 -31.22 11.77 -29.87
CA ALA A 185 -32.61 12.26 -29.86
C ALA A 185 -32.93 12.92 -28.51
N ALA A 186 -33.61 14.07 -28.56
CA ALA A 186 -33.89 14.96 -27.45
C ALA A 186 -35.16 14.55 -26.67
N ALA A 187 -35.10 14.69 -25.35
CA ALA A 187 -36.23 14.92 -24.45
C ALA A 187 -35.68 15.70 -23.24
N GLU A 188 -36.32 16.83 -22.89
CA GLU A 188 -35.94 17.67 -21.75
C GLU A 188 -36.24 16.94 -20.44
N GLU A 189 -35.19 16.49 -19.74
CA GLU A 189 -35.29 15.95 -18.38
C GLU A 189 -34.95 17.04 -17.35
N GLU A 190 -35.78 17.19 -16.31
CA GLU A 190 -35.43 17.96 -15.12
C GLU A 190 -34.12 17.41 -14.54
N HIS A 191 -33.05 18.17 -14.70
CA HIS A 191 -31.72 17.73 -14.34
C HIS A 191 -31.56 17.70 -12.82
N VAL A 192 -31.72 16.52 -12.21
CA VAL A 192 -31.45 16.30 -10.79
C VAL A 192 -29.98 16.68 -10.52
N PRO A 193 -29.72 17.68 -9.65
CA PRO A 193 -28.40 18.31 -9.56
C PRO A 193 -27.37 17.47 -8.78
N VAL A 194 -27.78 16.34 -8.21
CA VAL A 194 -26.95 15.46 -7.40
C VAL A 194 -27.15 14.01 -7.81
N GLU A 195 -26.05 13.32 -8.06
CA GLU A 195 -26.01 11.88 -8.34
C GLU A 195 -25.39 11.14 -7.15
N PHE A 196 -26.00 10.01 -6.76
CA PHE A 196 -25.49 9.14 -5.71
C PHE A 196 -24.97 7.85 -6.32
N LEU A 197 -23.65 7.66 -6.26
CA LEU A 197 -22.99 6.44 -6.71
C LEU A 197 -22.82 5.50 -5.52
N HIS A 198 -23.67 4.48 -5.48
CA HIS A 198 -23.66 3.47 -4.42
C HIS A 198 -22.81 2.26 -4.81
N SER A 199 -22.05 1.74 -3.85
CA SER A 199 -21.32 0.49 -3.98
C SER A 199 -21.28 -0.25 -2.65
N ILE A 200 -21.10 -1.57 -2.69
CA ILE A 200 -20.79 -2.38 -1.52
C ILE A 200 -19.26 -2.49 -1.44
N ALA A 201 -18.66 -1.80 -0.48
CA ALA A 201 -17.21 -1.79 -0.25
C ALA A 201 -16.71 -3.01 0.51
N LYS A 202 -17.59 -3.72 1.22
CA LYS A 202 -17.26 -4.96 1.92
C LYS A 202 -18.53 -5.78 2.16
N THR A 203 -18.44 -7.10 2.05
CA THR A 203 -19.50 -8.02 2.48
C THR A 203 -18.88 -9.04 3.43
N TRP A 204 -19.54 -9.33 4.54
CA TRP A 204 -19.11 -10.39 5.46
C TRP A 204 -20.31 -11.03 6.14
N THR A 205 -20.23 -12.32 6.41
CA THR A 205 -21.32 -13.07 7.05
C THR A 205 -20.90 -13.48 8.45
N VAL A 206 -21.73 -13.19 9.43
CA VAL A 206 -21.55 -13.64 10.82
C VAL A 206 -22.71 -14.55 11.17
N ARG A 207 -22.42 -15.82 11.47
CA ARG A 207 -23.41 -16.90 11.58
C ARG A 207 -24.21 -17.03 10.27
N SER A 208 -25.52 -16.77 10.29
CA SER A 208 -26.41 -16.79 9.11
C SER A 208 -26.77 -15.40 8.58
N THR A 209 -26.28 -14.32 9.22
CA THR A 209 -26.61 -12.95 8.83
C THR A 209 -25.47 -12.33 8.02
N THR A 210 -25.77 -11.89 6.81
CA THR A 210 -24.81 -11.20 5.94
C THR A 210 -24.88 -9.70 6.13
N TYR A 211 -23.72 -9.10 6.39
CA TYR A 211 -23.52 -7.69 6.59
C TYR A 211 -22.82 -7.09 5.37
N TYR A 212 -23.20 -5.85 5.06
CA TYR A 212 -22.68 -5.10 3.93
C TYR A 212 -22.17 -3.75 4.42
N ARG A 213 -20.95 -3.38 4.03
CA ARG A 213 -20.45 -2.01 4.17
C ARG A 213 -20.71 -1.30 2.85
N HIS A 214 -21.70 -0.43 2.87
CA HIS A 214 -22.01 0.42 1.73
C HIS A 214 -21.09 1.65 1.71
N LYS A 215 -20.70 2.06 0.51
CA LYS A 215 -20.02 3.33 0.24
C LYS A 215 -20.83 4.06 -0.80
N VAL A 216 -21.31 5.25 -0.44
CA VAL A 216 -22.03 6.15 -1.34
C VAL A 216 -21.11 7.33 -1.63
N THR A 217 -20.96 7.66 -2.91
CA THR A 217 -20.31 8.88 -3.37
C THR A 217 -21.39 9.82 -3.87
N ILE A 218 -21.33 11.06 -3.42
CA ILE A 218 -22.28 12.12 -3.79
C ILE A 218 -21.56 13.00 -4.80
N LYS A 219 -22.14 13.15 -5.98
CA LYS A 219 -21.58 13.96 -7.06
C LYS A 219 -22.55 15.09 -7.39
N ASN A 220 -22.03 16.31 -7.53
CA ASN A 220 -22.84 17.41 -8.05
C ASN A 220 -22.74 17.40 -9.57
N THR A 221 -23.81 16.96 -10.21
CA THR A 221 -23.92 16.91 -11.67
C THR A 221 -24.37 18.24 -12.26
N SER A 222 -24.79 19.19 -11.43
CA SER A 222 -25.19 20.52 -11.90
C SER A 222 -24.00 21.42 -12.20
N GLN A 223 -24.25 22.48 -12.97
CA GLN A 223 -23.24 23.51 -13.27
C GLN A 223 -23.04 24.52 -12.14
N LYS A 224 -23.77 24.40 -11.03
CA LYS A 224 -23.72 25.34 -9.90
C LYS A 224 -23.26 24.63 -8.64
N SER A 225 -22.51 25.33 -7.80
CA SER A 225 -22.16 24.82 -6.48
C SER A 225 -23.41 24.60 -5.62
N ILE A 226 -23.47 23.48 -4.92
CA ILE A 226 -24.56 23.14 -4.00
C ILE A 226 -24.08 23.38 -2.58
N THR A 227 -24.85 24.17 -1.84
CA THR A 227 -24.63 24.47 -0.43
C THR A 227 -25.80 23.96 0.40
N GLY A 228 -25.55 23.61 1.66
CA GLY A 228 -26.60 23.16 2.57
C GLY A 228 -27.27 21.84 2.19
N LEU A 229 -26.55 20.92 1.52
CA LEU A 229 -27.07 19.62 1.12
C LEU A 229 -27.50 18.80 2.36
N LYS A 230 -28.78 18.44 2.42
CA LYS A 230 -29.34 17.54 3.42
C LYS A 230 -29.76 16.24 2.77
N MET A 231 -29.45 15.13 3.44
CA MET A 231 -29.66 13.78 2.92
C MET A 231 -30.38 12.94 3.93
N VAL A 232 -31.21 12.01 3.45
CA VAL A 232 -31.92 11.05 4.30
C VAL A 232 -31.37 9.66 4.02
N ALA A 233 -30.95 8.95 5.06
CA ALA A 233 -30.53 7.55 4.96
C ALA A 233 -31.56 6.65 5.66
N GLN A 234 -32.21 5.77 4.90
CA GLN A 234 -33.20 4.83 5.42
C GLN A 234 -32.70 3.39 5.30
N ASN A 235 -33.27 2.49 6.11
CA ASN A 235 -32.98 1.06 6.09
C ASN A 235 -31.49 0.69 6.25
N LEU A 236 -30.70 1.57 6.86
CA LEU A 236 -29.33 1.28 7.30
C LEU A 236 -29.37 0.77 8.74
N SER A 237 -28.69 -0.34 9.00
CA SER A 237 -28.38 -0.81 10.36
C SER A 237 -26.87 -0.68 10.60
N GLY A 238 -26.50 -0.06 11.73
CA GLY A 238 -25.10 0.20 12.09
C GLY A 238 -24.65 1.66 11.87
N SER A 239 -23.36 1.90 12.08
CA SER A 239 -22.79 3.26 12.08
C SER A 239 -22.60 3.83 10.67
N LEU A 240 -23.11 5.06 10.46
CA LEU A 240 -22.87 5.87 9.26
C LEU A 240 -21.67 6.78 9.49
N TRP A 241 -20.76 6.86 8.51
CA TRP A 241 -19.52 7.62 8.59
C TRP A 241 -19.40 8.60 7.43
N GLY A 242 -18.82 9.78 7.69
CA GLY A 242 -18.57 10.80 6.67
C GLY A 242 -19.68 11.82 6.47
N LEU A 243 -20.73 11.79 7.31
CA LEU A 243 -21.80 12.79 7.36
C LEU A 243 -22.10 13.16 8.82
N ASN A 244 -22.57 14.38 9.04
CA ASN A 244 -22.97 14.88 10.36
C ASN A 244 -24.47 14.66 10.57
N PRO A 245 -24.92 14.08 11.70
CA PRO A 245 -26.34 13.90 11.98
C PRO A 245 -27.02 15.23 12.31
N LEU A 246 -28.25 15.40 11.83
CA LEU A 246 -29.11 16.54 12.16
C LEU A 246 -30.20 16.16 13.18
N PRO A 247 -30.84 17.12 13.86
CA PRO A 247 -31.93 16.85 14.80
C PRO A 247 -33.13 16.14 14.16
N GLN A 248 -33.32 16.30 12.85
CA GLN A 248 -34.35 15.59 12.11
C GLN A 248 -33.98 14.11 11.93
N LYS A 249 -34.94 13.22 12.18
CA LYS A 249 -34.75 11.76 12.13
C LYS A 249 -34.15 11.30 10.79
N ASN A 250 -33.07 10.52 10.86
CA ASN A 250 -32.37 9.93 9.70
C ASN A 250 -31.84 10.95 8.69
N THR A 251 -31.72 12.22 9.09
CA THR A 251 -31.24 13.29 8.22
C THR A 251 -29.80 13.65 8.58
N TYR A 252 -28.99 13.86 7.54
CA TYR A 252 -27.56 14.12 7.66
C TYR A 252 -27.13 15.24 6.72
N GLU A 253 -26.06 15.92 7.08
CA GLU A 253 -25.40 16.94 6.26
C GLU A 253 -23.93 16.61 6.02
N LEU A 254 -23.32 17.33 5.07
CA LEU A 254 -21.88 17.24 4.82
C LEU A 254 -21.10 17.77 6.04
N PRO A 255 -19.92 17.22 6.33
CA PRO A 255 -19.14 17.66 7.47
C PRO A 255 -18.60 19.09 7.28
N GLU A 256 -18.29 19.79 8.37
CA GLU A 256 -17.90 21.22 8.38
C GLU A 256 -16.76 21.61 7.43
N TRP A 257 -15.90 20.66 7.07
CA TRP A 257 -14.78 20.85 6.16
C TRP A 257 -15.17 20.71 4.67
N ILE A 258 -16.43 20.36 4.37
CA ILE A 258 -17.01 20.25 3.03
C ILE A 258 -18.38 20.94 3.01
N LYS A 259 -18.41 22.28 3.10
CA LYS A 259 -19.67 23.08 3.10
C LYS A 259 -20.27 23.30 1.71
N VAL A 260 -19.48 23.08 0.66
CA VAL A 260 -19.84 23.37 -0.73
C VAL A 260 -19.48 22.16 -1.58
N LEU A 261 -20.48 21.58 -2.25
CA LEU A 261 -20.27 20.55 -3.26
C LEU A 261 -20.16 21.23 -4.62
N LYS A 262 -18.93 21.35 -5.13
CA LYS A 262 -18.66 21.99 -6.43
C LYS A 262 -19.13 21.10 -7.58
N PRO A 263 -19.48 21.67 -8.75
CA PRO A 263 -19.73 20.91 -9.97
C PRO A 263 -18.60 19.93 -10.29
N GLY A 264 -18.94 18.71 -10.69
CA GLY A 264 -18.00 17.64 -11.04
C GLY A 264 -17.96 16.49 -10.04
#